data_AF-A0ABD5YXP3-F1
#
_entry.id   AF-A0ABD5YXP3-F1
#
_cell.length_a   1.000
_cell.length_b   1.000
_cell.length_c   1.000
_cell.angle_alpha   90.00
_cell.angle_beta   90.00
_cell.angle_gamma   90.00
#
_symmetry.space_group_name_H-M   'P 1'
#
loop_
_entity.id
_entity.type
_entity.pdbx_description
1 polymer ?
#
loop_
_entity_poly.entity_id
_entity_poly.type
_entity_poly.pdbx_seq_one_letter_code
_entity_poly.pdbx_strand_id
1 'polypeptide(L)'
;MPKAQLKAKIPGGPAALSAQHPDDEFRILAGHPTADGLLVILEIQTSDIEALIRDIDEAPWLPSYDLLHADEETLLIQYSVPFVPPPLRAVLNSENLPRFP
;
A
#
# COMPACT_ATOMS: atom_id res chain seq x y z
N MET A 1 -16.75 4.84 18.24
CA MET A 1 -16.83 4.02 17.01
C MET A 1 -15.86 2.84 17.16
N PRO A 2 -16.25 1.62 16.82
CA PRO A 2 -15.38 0.45 16.88
C PRO A 2 -14.23 0.59 15.86
N LYS A 3 -13.02 0.21 16.27
CA LYS A 3 -11.84 0.11 15.40
C LYS A 3 -11.65 -1.38 15.06
N ALA A 4 -11.54 -1.71 13.77
CA ALA A 4 -11.20 -3.06 13.33
C ALA A 4 -9.73 -3.10 12.92
N GLN A 5 -8.95 -4.01 13.51
CA GLN A 5 -7.58 -4.31 13.08
C GLN A 5 -7.61 -5.63 12.31
N LEU A 6 -7.17 -5.61 11.05
CA LEU A 6 -7.06 -6.80 10.21
C LEU A 6 -5.60 -7.26 10.18
N LYS A 7 -5.34 -8.49 10.60
CA LYS A 7 -4.06 -9.18 10.38
C LYS A 7 -4.26 -10.24 9.29
N ALA A 8 -3.61 -10.06 8.15
CA ALA A 8 -3.65 -11.01 7.04
C ALA A 8 -2.27 -11.15 6.40
N LYS A 9 -1.95 -12.35 5.90
CA LYS A 9 -0.81 -12.53 5.00
C LYS A 9 -1.26 -12.12 3.60
N ILE A 10 -0.70 -11.03 3.09
CA ILE A 10 -0.96 -10.56 1.73
C ILE A 10 0.24 -11.02 0.89
N PRO A 11 0.07 -11.95 -0.07
CA PRO A 11 1.16 -12.37 -0.93
C PRO A 11 1.51 -11.26 -1.92
N GLY A 12 2.81 -10.99 -2.08
CA GLY A 12 3.31 -9.99 -3.02
C GLY A 12 2.99 -8.55 -2.62
N GLY A 13 3.04 -7.65 -3.60
CA GLY A 13 2.66 -6.26 -3.38
C GLY A 13 3.56 -5.53 -2.37
N PRO A 14 3.02 -4.55 -1.64
CA PRO A 14 3.78 -3.79 -0.65
C PRO A 14 4.29 -4.66 0.51
N ALA A 15 3.67 -5.81 0.78
CA ALA A 15 4.14 -6.73 1.83
C ALA A 15 5.44 -7.48 1.44
N ALA A 16 5.66 -7.71 0.15
CA ALA A 16 6.93 -8.28 -0.34
C ALA A 16 8.04 -7.23 -0.34
N LEU A 17 7.73 -6.00 -0.74
CA LEU A 17 8.65 -4.88 -0.69
C LEU A 17 9.05 -4.57 0.76
N SER A 18 8.09 -4.49 1.69
CA SER A 18 8.41 -4.27 3.11
C SER A 18 9.26 -5.38 3.74
N ALA A 19 9.21 -6.61 3.20
CA ALA A 19 10.08 -7.69 3.66
C ALA A 19 11.54 -7.53 3.20
N GLN A 20 11.78 -6.77 2.12
CA GLN A 20 13.12 -6.40 1.65
C GLN A 20 13.70 -5.22 2.44
N HIS A 21 12.84 -4.39 3.04
CA HIS A 21 13.20 -3.24 3.86
C HIS A 21 12.68 -3.37 5.30
N PRO A 22 13.28 -4.25 6.13
CA PRO A 22 12.75 -4.57 7.45
C PRO A 22 12.82 -3.42 8.47
N ASP A 23 13.68 -2.43 8.23
CA ASP A 23 13.86 -1.26 9.09
C ASP A 23 12.95 -0.08 8.68
N ASP A 24 12.27 -0.18 7.54
CA ASP A 24 11.38 0.84 6.99
C ASP A 24 9.92 0.59 7.41
N GLU A 25 9.13 1.65 7.52
CA GLU A 25 7.72 1.54 7.90
C GLU A 25 6.79 1.77 6.70
N PHE A 26 5.97 0.77 6.39
CA PHE A 26 5.00 0.81 5.28
C PHE A 26 3.59 0.97 5.82
N ARG A 27 2.91 2.06 5.46
CA ARG A 27 1.54 2.36 5.87
C ARG A 27 0.62 2.52 4.67
N ILE A 28 -0.39 1.67 4.58
CA ILE A 28 -1.49 1.89 3.63
C ILE A 28 -2.41 2.95 4.23
N LEU A 29 -2.42 4.15 3.64
CA LEU A 29 -3.25 5.27 4.09
C LEU A 29 -4.66 5.22 3.49
N ALA A 30 -4.80 4.61 2.30
CA ALA A 30 -6.10 4.44 1.68
C ALA A 30 -6.12 3.20 0.78
N GLY A 31 -7.27 2.53 0.75
CA GLY A 31 -7.63 1.53 -0.24
C GLY A 31 -9.06 1.79 -0.69
N HIS A 32 -9.24 2.36 -1.88
CA HIS A 32 -10.54 2.72 -2.43
C HIS A 32 -10.90 1.82 -3.61
N PRO A 33 -12.02 1.07 -3.56
CA PRO A 33 -12.46 0.27 -4.69
C PRO A 33 -12.84 1.18 -5.86
N THR A 34 -12.38 0.81 -7.06
CA THR A 34 -12.76 1.47 -8.32
C THR A 34 -13.56 0.50 -9.18
N ALA A 35 -14.09 0.97 -10.33
CA ALA A 35 -14.75 0.08 -11.28
C ALA A 35 -13.83 -1.04 -11.79
N ASP A 36 -12.51 -0.76 -11.85
CA ASP A 36 -11.51 -1.64 -12.46
C ASP A 36 -10.63 -2.37 -11.43
N GLY A 37 -10.82 -2.11 -10.14
CA GLY A 37 -10.04 -2.78 -9.09
C GLY A 37 -9.93 -1.96 -7.80
N LEU A 38 -8.70 -1.62 -7.42
CA LEU A 38 -8.40 -0.92 -6.17
C LEU A 38 -7.35 0.16 -6.39
N LEU A 39 -7.66 1.38 -5.96
CA LEU A 39 -6.70 2.47 -5.82
C LEU A 39 -6.12 2.45 -4.41
N VAL A 40 -4.80 2.50 -4.29
CA VAL A 40 -4.07 2.44 -3.02
C VAL A 40 -3.19 3.68 -2.88
N ILE A 41 -3.20 4.27 -1.68
CA ILE A 41 -2.20 5.25 -1.25
C ILE A 41 -1.30 4.57 -0.22
N LEU A 42 0.00 4.54 -0.50
CA LEU A 42 1.02 3.93 0.32
C LEU A 42 2.02 4.99 0.76
N GLU A 43 2.15 5.16 2.07
CA GLU A 43 3.23 5.91 2.71
C GLU A 43 4.33 4.93 3.11
N ILE A 44 5.57 5.32 2.88
CA ILE A 44 6.75 4.57 3.29
C ILE A 44 7.69 5.53 3.99
N GLN A 45 8.05 5.21 5.23
CA GLN A 45 9.09 5.90 5.98
C GLN A 45 10.38 5.11 5.86
N THR A 46 11.44 5.73 5.35
CA THR A 46 12.73 5.08 5.09
C THR A 46 13.86 6.06 5.32
N SER A 47 15.03 5.54 5.69
CA SER A 47 16.26 6.34 5.75
C SER A 47 17.04 6.36 4.42
N ASP A 48 16.60 5.58 3.42
CA ASP A 48 17.24 5.48 2.11
C ASP A 48 16.19 5.51 0.98
N ILE A 49 15.70 6.71 0.68
CA ILE A 49 14.68 6.94 -0.35
C ILE A 49 15.16 6.54 -1.74
N GLU A 50 16.45 6.73 -2.06
CA GLU A 50 16.98 6.39 -3.37
C GLU A 50 17.00 4.87 -3.61
N ALA A 51 17.36 4.08 -2.59
CA ALA A 51 17.23 2.62 -2.66
C ALA A 51 15.77 2.21 -2.82
N LEU A 52 14.87 2.78 -2.01
CA LEU A 52 13.45 2.45 -2.04
C LEU A 52 12.80 2.75 -3.40
N ILE A 53 13.09 3.93 -4.00
CA ILE A 53 12.55 4.28 -5.33
C ILE A 53 13.02 3.29 -6.38
N ARG A 54 14.30 2.89 -6.34
CA ARG A 54 14.85 1.90 -7.27
C ARG A 54 14.12 0.55 -7.16
N ASP A 55 13.89 0.08 -5.94
CA ASP A 55 13.21 -1.19 -5.70
C ASP A 55 11.72 -1.13 -6.10
N ILE A 56 11.08 0.04 -5.98
CA ILE A 56 9.73 0.32 -6.47
C ILE A 56 9.69 0.32 -8.00
N ASP A 57 10.64 0.98 -8.67
CA ASP A 57 10.73 1.05 -10.14
C ASP A 57 10.96 -0.35 -10.75
N GLU A 58 11.68 -1.22 -10.05
CA GLU A 58 11.95 -2.59 -10.46
C GLU A 58 10.85 -3.58 -10.05
N ALA A 59 9.86 -3.14 -9.26
CA ALA A 59 8.82 -4.00 -8.70
C ALA A 59 7.82 -4.51 -9.76
N PRO A 60 7.78 -5.82 -10.08
CA PRO A 60 6.89 -6.34 -11.13
C PRO A 60 5.40 -6.20 -10.81
N TRP A 61 5.06 -6.04 -9.52
CA TRP A 61 3.67 -5.89 -9.06
C TRP A 61 3.14 -4.46 -9.23
N LEU A 62 4.02 -3.49 -9.51
CA LEU A 62 3.73 -2.07 -9.58
C LEU A 62 4.14 -1.50 -10.95
N PRO A 63 3.44 -1.87 -12.03
CA PRO A 63 3.84 -1.46 -13.39
C PRO A 63 3.78 0.07 -13.61
N SER A 64 3.01 0.77 -12.79
CA SER A 64 2.90 2.23 -12.80
C SER A 64 2.44 2.73 -11.44
N TYR A 65 2.97 3.86 -11.01
CA TYR A 65 2.52 4.59 -9.83
C TYR A 65 2.66 6.10 -10.06
N ASP A 66 1.84 6.88 -9.34
CA ASP A 66 1.99 8.32 -9.25
C ASP A 66 2.78 8.64 -7.98
N LEU A 67 3.85 9.41 -8.10
CA LEU A 67 4.55 9.98 -6.95
C LEU A 67 3.78 11.20 -6.44
N LEU A 68 3.19 11.09 -5.25
CA LEU A 68 2.43 12.17 -4.64
C LEU A 68 3.32 13.11 -3.81
N HIS A 69 4.32 12.55 -3.12
CA HIS A 69 5.26 13.28 -2.29
C HIS A 69 6.55 12.47 -2.07
N ALA A 70 7.68 13.16 -1.96
CA ALA A 70 8.96 12.60 -1.52
C ALA A 70 9.75 13.69 -0.78
N ASP A 71 10.26 13.38 0.40
CA ASP A 71 11.22 14.21 1.13
C ASP A 71 12.49 13.43 1.50
N GLU A 72 13.07 13.63 2.68
CA GLU A 72 14.29 12.92 3.13
C GLU A 72 13.97 11.59 3.84
N GLU A 73 12.77 11.47 4.42
CA GLU A 73 12.38 10.31 5.24
C GLU A 73 11.06 9.66 4.80
N THR A 74 10.28 10.33 3.95
CA THR A 74 8.94 9.90 3.57
C THR A 74 8.76 9.85 2.05
N LEU A 75 8.22 8.72 1.58
CA LEU A 75 7.75 8.52 0.22
C LEU A 75 6.25 8.24 0.22
N LEU A 76 5.49 8.96 -0.59
CA LEU A 76 4.05 8.77 -0.76
C LEU A 76 3.73 8.49 -2.22
N ILE A 77 3.20 7.29 -2.48
CA ILE A 77 2.81 6.87 -3.83
C ILE A 77 1.34 6.49 -3.90
N GLN A 78 0.76 6.69 -5.08
CA GLN A 78 -0.55 6.19 -5.45
C GLN A 78 -0.43 5.19 -6.58
N TYR A 79 -1.14 4.06 -6.49
CA TYR A 79 -1.17 3.09 -7.58
C TYR A 79 -2.49 2.34 -7.63
N SER A 80 -2.76 1.74 -8.79
CA SER A 80 -3.95 0.92 -9.01
C SER A 80 -3.57 -0.54 -9.22
N VAL A 81 -4.35 -1.45 -8.63
CA VAL A 81 -4.29 -2.88 -8.94
C VAL A 81 -5.61 -3.34 -9.55
N PRO A 82 -5.60 -4.24 -10.55
CA PRO A 82 -6.80 -4.61 -11.34
C PRO A 82 -7.74 -5.57 -10.59
N PHE A 83 -7.60 -5.69 -9.27
CA PHE A 83 -8.43 -6.54 -8.43
C PHE A 83 -8.45 -6.02 -7.00
N VAL A 84 -9.57 -6.22 -6.31
CA VAL A 84 -9.65 -6.00 -4.86
C VAL A 84 -9.22 -7.28 -4.13
N PRO A 85 -8.17 -7.27 -3.29
CA PRO A 85 -7.74 -8.43 -2.53
C PRO A 85 -8.86 -8.99 -1.64
N PRO A 86 -8.98 -10.32 -1.47
CA PRO A 86 -10.09 -10.92 -0.73
C PRO A 86 -10.31 -10.36 0.69
N PRO A 87 -9.27 -10.08 1.50
CA PRO A 87 -9.47 -9.49 2.82
C PRO A 87 -10.11 -8.11 2.75
N LEU A 88 -9.67 -7.26 1.83
CA LEU A 88 -10.23 -5.92 1.66
C LEU A 88 -11.65 -5.98 1.08
N ARG A 89 -11.92 -6.91 0.16
CA ARG A 89 -13.26 -7.16 -0.37
C ARG A 89 -14.25 -7.55 0.74
N ALA A 90 -13.84 -8.41 1.66
CA ALA A 90 -14.68 -8.81 2.79
C ALA A 90 -15.01 -7.62 3.70
N VAL A 91 -14.03 -6.75 3.97
CA VAL A 91 -14.24 -5.54 4.77
C VAL A 91 -15.20 -4.57 4.06
N LEU A 92 -14.98 -4.29 2.78
CA LEU A 92 -15.84 -3.40 1.98
C LEU A 92 -17.30 -3.91 1.92
N ASN A 93 -17.49 -5.22 1.78
CA ASN A 93 -18.83 -5.85 1.76
C ASN A 93 -19.51 -5.87 3.13
N SER A 94 -18.77 -5.65 4.22
CA SER A 94 -19.31 -5.72 5.58
C SER A 94 -19.93 -4.40 6.06
N GLU A 95 -19.98 -3.36 5.22
CA GLU A 95 -20.32 -1.97 5.55
C GLU A 95 -19.42 -1.34 6.64
N ASN A 96 -18.42 -2.07 7.16
CA ASN A 96 -17.38 -1.56 8.04
C ASN A 96 -16.25 -1.00 7.18
N LEU A 97 -16.38 0.26 6.77
CA LEU A 97 -15.29 0.93 6.06
C LEU A 97 -14.03 0.94 6.96
N PRO A 98 -12.89 0.40 6.48
CA PRO A 98 -11.67 0.47 7.24
C PRO A 98 -11.26 1.94 7.31
N ARG A 99 -11.07 2.44 8.53
CA ARG A 99 -10.36 3.71 8.73
C ARG A 99 -8.89 3.38 8.87
N PHE A 100 -8.12 3.85 7.91
CA PHE A 100 -6.68 3.91 8.03
C PHE A 100 -6.33 5.02 9.04
N PRO A 101 -5.24 4.88 9.82
CA PRO A 101 -4.86 5.83 10.86
C PRO A 101 -4.62 7.24 10.33
#